data_AF-A0A5C4NHL0-F1
#
_entry.id   AF-A0A5C4NHL0-F1
#
_cell.length_a   1.000
_cell.length_b   1.000
_cell.length_c   1.000
_cell.angle_alpha   90.00
_cell.angle_beta   90.00
_cell.angle_gamma   90.00
#
_symmetry.space_group_name_H-M   'P 1'
#
loop_
_entity.id
_entity.type
_entity.pdbx_description
1 polymer ?
#
loop_
_entity_poly.entity_id
_entity_poly.type
_entity_poly.pdbx_seq_one_letter_code
_entity_poly.pdbx_strand_id
1 'polypeptide(L)' 'MAAHLLMALAGGIAAAAMAVMAGLPLWAAALLYVVGGQLGLIASVAVSLLRPEAEERAIPALAAPAALR' A
#
# COMPACT_ATOMS: atom_id res chain seq x y z
N MET A 1 7.01 4.27 4.57
CA MET A 1 7.17 5.25 3.46
C MET A 1 7.23 4.54 2.10
N ALA A 2 8.25 3.71 1.82
CA ALA A 2 8.37 3.03 0.54
C ALA A 2 7.19 2.10 0.21
N ALA A 3 6.71 1.31 1.18
CA ALA A 3 5.56 0.42 1.00
C ALA A 3 4.27 1.18 0.64
N HIS A 4 4.02 2.33 1.30
CA HIS A 4 2.87 3.20 1.02
C HIS A 4 2.91 3.77 -0.40
N LEU A 5 4.10 4.20 -0.86
CA LEU A 5 4.29 4.69 -2.23
C LEU A 5 4.09 3.61 -3.29
N LEU A 6 4.55 2.38 -3.03
CA LEU A 6 4.33 1.26 -3.93
C LEU A 6 2.85 0.86 -4.01
N MET A 7 2.14 0.89 -2.88
CA MET A 7 0.68 0.67 -2.82
C MET A 7 -0.10 1.73 -3.61
N ALA A 8 0.28 3.00 -3.46
CA ALA A 8 -0.26 4.11 -4.23
C ALA A 8 -0.07 3.89 -5.73
N LEU A 9 1.17 3.59 -6.13
CA LEU A 9 1.50 3.35 -7.53
C LEU A 9 0.71 2.18 -8.10
N ALA A 10 0.62 1.07 -7.37
CA ALA A 10 -0.14 -0.11 -7.79
C ALA A 10 -1.64 0.22 -7.95
N GLY A 11 -2.24 0.96 -7.01
CA GLY A 11 -3.63 1.39 -7.10
C GLY A 11 -3.92 2.26 -8.32
N GLY A 12 -3.02 3.22 -8.61
CA GLY A 12 -3.13 4.06 -9.80
C GLY A 12 -2.97 3.28 -11.10
N ILE A 13 -1.95 2.42 -11.19
CA ILE A 13 -1.72 1.60 -12.39
C ILE A 13 -2.92 0.67 -12.66
N ALA A 14 -3.44 0.01 -11.63
CA ALA A 14 -4.59 -0.89 -11.76
C ALA A 14 -5.84 -0.15 -12.26
N ALA A 15 -6.13 1.03 -11.70
CA ALA A 15 -7.27 1.85 -12.12
C ALA A 15 -7.13 2.34 -13.57
N ALA A 16 -5.93 2.78 -13.97
CA ALA A 16 -5.65 3.20 -15.33
C ALA A 16 -5.74 2.05 -16.34
N ALA A 17 -5.21 0.87 -15.99
CA ALA A 17 -5.27 -0.31 -16.85
C ALA A 17 -6.72 -0.76 -17.08
N MET A 18 -7.54 -0.80 -16.02
CA MET A 18 -8.98 -1.09 -16.11
C MET A 18 -9.71 -0.08 -17.02
N ALA A 19 -9.37 1.20 -16.91
CA ALA A 19 -9.94 2.25 -17.75
C ALA A 19 -9.63 2.05 -19.24
N VAL A 20 -8.38 1.71 -19.56
CA VAL A 20 -7.94 1.42 -20.94
C VAL A 20 -8.64 0.17 -21.47
N MET A 21 -8.73 -0.89 -20.66
CA MET A 21 -9.45 -2.11 -21.03
C MET A 21 -10.95 -1.87 -21.27
N ALA A 22 -11.55 -0.93 -20.53
CA ALA A 22 -12.93 -0.50 -20.71
C ALA A 22 -13.14 0.43 -21.92
N GLY A 23 -12.10 0.75 -22.68
CA GLY A 23 -12.17 1.64 -23.85
C GLY A 23 -12.38 3.11 -23.50
N LEU A 24 -12.07 3.51 -22.26
CA LEU A 24 -12.18 4.90 -21.84
C LEU A 24 -11.08 5.75 -22.50
N PRO A 25 -11.37 7.04 -22.75
CA PRO A 25 -10.38 7.94 -23.31
C PRO A 25 -9.19 8.15 -22.37
N LEU A 26 -8.03 8.45 -22.95
CA LEU A 26 -6.75 8.60 -22.21
C LEU A 26 -6.82 9.59 -21.05
N TRP A 27 -7.56 10.70 -21.19
CA TRP A 27 -7.72 11.67 -20.12
C TRP A 27 -8.47 11.07 -18.92
N ALA A 28 -9.45 10.21 -19.15
CA ALA A 28 -10.19 9.52 -18.09
C ALA A 28 -9.30 8.47 -17.41
N ALA A 29 -8.49 7.73 -18.18
CA ALA A 29 -7.50 6.80 -17.63
C ALA A 29 -6.46 7.52 -16.76
N ALA A 30 -6.00 8.72 -17.18
CA ALA A 30 -5.07 9.55 -16.41
C ALA A 30 -5.70 10.08 -15.11
N LEU A 31 -6.97 10.50 -15.14
CA LEU A 31 -7.69 10.88 -13.92
C LEU A 31 -7.83 9.69 -12.97
N LEU A 32 -8.20 8.51 -13.50
CA LEU A 32 -8.33 7.29 -12.71
C LEU A 32 -7.00 6.79 -12.15
N TYR A 33 -5.88 7.03 -12.84
CA TYR A 33 -4.55 6.80 -12.28
C TYR A 33 -4.32 7.61 -11.01
N VAL A 34 -4.61 8.92 -11.05
CA VAL A 34 -4.41 9.82 -9.90
C VAL A 34 -5.35 9.43 -8.76
N VAL A 35 -6.65 9.27 -9.05
CA VAL A 35 -7.65 8.91 -8.04
C VAL A 35 -7.37 7.53 -7.44
N GLY A 36 -7.06 6.54 -8.27
CA GLY A 36 -6.69 5.19 -7.84
C GLY A 36 -5.45 5.18 -6.95
N GLY A 37 -4.46 6.02 -7.26
CA GLY A 37 -3.26 6.15 -6.43
C GLY A 37 -3.54 6.77 -5.06
N GLN A 38 -4.40 7.79 -5.00
CA GLN A 38 -4.85 8.38 -3.73
C GLN A 38 -5.61 7.35 -2.88
N LEU A 39 -6.49 6.56 -3.50
CA LEU A 39 -7.21 5.48 -2.80
C LEU A 39 -6.25 4.40 -2.27
N GLY A 40 -5.21 4.06 -3.04
CA GLY A 40 -4.15 3.15 -2.59
C GLY A 40 -3.40 3.66 -1.35
N LEU A 41 -3.08 4.97 -1.29
CA LEU A 41 -2.50 5.59 -0.11
C LEU A 41 -3.44 5.54 1.10
N ILE A 42 -4.70 5.92 0.90
CA ILE A 42 -5.71 5.93 1.97
C ILE A 42 -5.89 4.51 2.52
N ALA A 43 -6.02 3.51 1.66
CA ALA A 43 -6.12 2.12 2.04
C ALA A 43 -4.87 1.66 2.81
N SER A 44 -3.68 2.02 2.36
CA SER A 44 -2.43 1.69 3.05
C SER A 44 -2.35 2.32 4.45
N VAL A 45 -2.78 3.59 4.61
CA VAL A 45 -2.84 4.26 5.91
C VAL A 45 -3.90 3.61 6.81
N ALA A 46 -5.08 3.32 6.27
CA ALA A 46 -6.16 2.66 7.00
C ALA A 46 -5.69 1.28 7.52
N VAL A 47 -5.01 0.48 6.70
CA VAL A 47 -4.44 -0.81 7.11
C VAL A 47 -3.38 -0.63 8.21
N SER A 48 -2.54 0.41 8.13
CA SER A 48 -1.58 0.72 9.20
C SER A 48 -2.27 1.05 10.53
N LEU A 49 -3.39 1.78 10.50
CA LEU A 49 -4.16 2.12 11.70
C LEU A 49 -4.92 0.90 12.27
N LEU A 50 -5.35 -0.02 11.40
CA LEU A 50 -6.04 -1.26 11.77
C LEU A 50 -5.10 -2.40 12.18
N ARG A 51 -3.78 -2.19 12.15
CA ARG A 51 -2.76 -3.13 12.61
C ARG A 51 -2.16 -2.78 13.99
N PRO A 52 -2.93 -2.51 15.06
CA PRO A 52 -2.34 -2.18 16.35
C PRO A 52 -1.64 -3.36 17.06
N GLU A 53 -1.65 -4.61 16.56
CA GLU A 53 -1.13 -5.76 17.36
C GLU A 53 -0.32 -6.85 16.63
N ALA A 54 -0.13 -6.79 15.31
CA ALA A 54 0.52 -7.90 14.59
C ALA A 54 2.06 -7.80 14.58
N GLU A 55 2.63 -6.61 14.77
CA GLU A 55 4.08 -6.41 14.72
C GLU A 55 4.75 -6.66 16.08
N GLU A 56 4.03 -6.46 17.19
CA GLU A 56 4.56 -6.70 18.55
C GLU A 56 4.73 -8.21 18.86
N ARG A 57 4.00 -9.10 18.17
CA ARG A 57 4.19 -10.57 18.29
C ARG A 57 5.18 -11.16 17.28
N ALA A 58 5.64 -10.40 16.29
CA ALA A 58 6.55 -10.93 15.27
C ALA A 58 8.03 -10.81 15.67
N ILE A 59 8.36 -10.12 16.77
CA ILE A 59 9.73 -10.13 17.35
C ILE A 59 9.73 -10.28 18.89
N PRO A 60 9.40 -11.47 19.43
CA PRO A 60 9.89 -11.91 20.73
C PRO A 60 10.94 -13.02 20.60
N ALA A 61 11.75 -13.01 19.53
CA ALA A 61 12.84 -13.98 19.32
C ALA A 61 14.25 -13.35 19.24
N LEU A 62 14.37 -12.02 19.19
CA LEU A 62 15.66 -11.32 19.20
C LEU A 62 15.92 -10.53 20.49
N ALA A 63 15.02 -10.65 21.48
CA ALA A 63 15.14 -10.10 22.81
C ALA A 63 14.98 -11.22 23.86
N ALA A 64 15.87 -12.22 23.84
CA ALA A 64 16.12 -13.11 24.97
C ALA A 64 17.62 -13.50 24.98
N PRO A 65 18.25 -13.60 26.15
CA PRO A 65 19.51 -12.93 26.46
C PRO A 65 20.76 -13.83 26.32
N ALA A 66 21.87 -13.24 25.84
CA ALA A 66 23.23 -13.76 26.03
C ALA A 66 24.21 -12.55 25.92
N ALA A 67 24.73 -11.91 26.97
CA ALA A 67 24.87 -12.30 28.38
C ALA A 67 25.46 -13.72 28.57
N LEU A 68 26.34 -14.14 27.67
CA LEU A 68 27.27 -15.26 27.88
C LEU A 68 28.57 -14.95 27.12
N ARG A 69 29.51 -14.37 27.88
CA ARG A 69 30.92 -14.03 27.58
C ARG A 69 31.18 -12.61 27.08
#